data_AF-Q72DI5-F1
#
_entry.id   AF-Q72DI5-F1
#
_cell.length_a   1.000
_cell.length_b   1.000
_cell.length_c   1.000
_cell.angle_alpha   90.00
_cell.angle_beta   90.00
_cell.angle_gamma   90.00
#
_symmetry.space_group_name_H-M   'P 1'
#
loop_
_entity.id
_entity.type
_entity.pdbx_description
1 polymer ?
#
loop_
_entity_poly.entity_id
_entity_poly.type
_entity_poly.pdbx_seq_one_letter_code
_entity_poly.pdbx_strand_id
1 'polypeptide(L)'
;MVQASLPVRLLRLGFGIGVLWFAFWVVGPRIVASVPALAHYGAVQDIYGIRSGALYYNDVDATQAAENNSRDSWRFTPQGPEQGG
;
A
#
# COMPACT_ATOMS: atom_id res chain seq x y z
N MET A 1 23.14 20.58 -29.69
CA MET A 1 22.99 20.36 -28.24
C MET A 1 24.37 20.35 -27.62
N VAL A 2 24.69 21.29 -26.72
CA VAL A 2 25.99 21.29 -26.02
C VAL A 2 26.00 20.12 -25.02
N GLN A 3 26.95 19.21 -25.19
CA GLN A 3 27.05 18.02 -24.36
C GLN A 3 27.70 18.39 -23.02
N ALA A 4 26.99 18.19 -21.91
CA ALA A 4 27.53 18.46 -20.59
C ALA A 4 28.73 17.56 -20.28
N SER A 5 29.72 18.08 -19.55
CA SER A 5 30.88 17.30 -19.13
C SER A 5 30.47 16.15 -18.20
N LEU A 6 31.24 15.05 -18.24
CA LEU A 6 31.01 13.88 -17.39
C LEU A 6 30.74 14.20 -15.91
N PRO A 7 31.53 15.05 -15.22
CA PRO A 7 31.27 15.38 -13.81
C PRO A 7 29.91 16.06 -13.59
N VAL A 8 29.49 16.94 -14.52
CA VAL A 8 28.17 17.59 -14.43
C VAL A 8 27.04 16.59 -14.61
N ARG A 9 27.21 15.58 -15.48
CA ARG A 9 26.22 14.52 -15.67
C ARG A 9 26.11 13.61 -14.44
N LEU A 10 27.24 13.25 -13.83
CA LEU A 10 27.27 12.47 -12.60
C LEU A 10 26.64 13.21 -11.42
N LEU A 11 26.92 14.50 -11.27
CA LEU A 11 26.27 15.35 -10.26
C LEU A 11 24.75 15.39 -10.43
N ARG A 12 24.27 15.55 -11.67
CA ARG A 12 22.82 15.53 -11.97
C ARG A 12 22.19 14.18 -11.65
N LEU A 13 22.88 13.09 -12.00
CA LEU A 13 22.41 11.74 -11.66
C LEU A 13 22.35 11.56 -10.13
N GLY A 14 23.41 11.89 -9.43
CA GLY A 14 23.46 11.80 -7.96
C GLY A 14 22.40 12.67 -7.30
N PHE A 15 22.17 13.88 -7.80
CA PHE A 15 21.09 14.74 -7.33
C PHE A 15 19.71 14.10 -7.56
N GLY A 16 19.46 13.55 -8.76
CA GLY A 16 18.20 12.87 -9.06
C GLY A 16 17.95 11.67 -8.12
N ILE A 17 18.98 10.84 -7.91
CA ILE A 17 18.93 9.73 -6.95
C ILE A 17 18.66 10.25 -5.54
N GLY A 18 19.35 11.32 -5.13
CA GLY A 18 19.17 11.93 -3.81
C GLY A 18 17.76 12.47 -3.60
N VAL A 19 17.17 13.11 -4.62
CA VAL A 19 15.78 13.60 -4.57
C VAL A 19 14.80 12.44 -4.42
N LEU A 20 14.96 11.39 -5.22
CA LEU A 20 14.10 10.20 -5.11
C LEU A 20 14.23 9.55 -3.74
N TRP A 21 15.46 9.35 -3.27
CA TRP A 21 15.72 8.81 -1.93
C TRP A 21 15.04 9.66 -0.85
N PHE A 22 15.21 10.98 -0.90
CA PHE A 22 14.62 11.90 0.07
C PHE A 22 13.08 11.85 0.03
N ALA A 23 12.49 11.83 -1.16
CA ALA A 23 11.04 11.73 -1.31
C ALA A 23 10.47 10.48 -0.65
N PHE A 24 11.07 9.31 -0.90
CA PHE A 24 10.55 8.04 -0.37
C PHE A 24 10.87 7.82 1.11
N TRP A 25 12.07 8.18 1.57
CA TRP A 25 12.52 7.84 2.93
C TRP A 25 12.27 8.94 3.96
N VAL A 26 12.05 10.19 3.52
CA VAL A 26 11.92 11.33 4.43
C VAL A 26 10.55 11.99 4.32
N VAL A 27 10.10 12.26 3.09
CA VAL A 27 8.81 12.94 2.85
C VAL A 27 7.64 11.97 3.00
N GLY A 28 7.71 10.79 2.38
CA GLY A 28 6.67 9.76 2.43
C GLY A 28 6.21 9.42 3.86
N PRO A 29 7.12 9.01 4.78
CA PRO A 29 6.74 8.68 6.15
C PRO A 29 6.12 9.86 6.91
N ARG A 30 6.56 11.10 6.64
CA ARG A 30 5.96 12.29 7.26
C ARG A 30 4.55 12.54 6.77
N ILE A 31 4.28 12.35 5.48
CA ILE A 31 2.92 12.47 4.93
C ILE A 31 2.00 11.43 5.58
N VAL A 32 2.43 10.16 5.63
CA VAL A 32 1.66 9.08 6.27
C VAL A 32 1.36 9.39 7.74
N ALA A 33 2.36 9.86 8.49
CA ALA A 33 2.19 10.25 9.89
C ALA A 33 1.26 11.46 10.08
N SER A 34 1.18 12.36 9.09
CA SER A 34 0.33 13.55 9.16
C SER A 34 -1.15 13.29 8.85
N VAL A 35 -1.46 12.16 8.19
CA VAL A 35 -2.83 11.82 7.78
C VAL A 35 -3.31 10.60 8.58
N PRO A 36 -4.22 10.78 9.56
CA PRO A 36 -4.66 9.70 10.45
C PRO A 36 -5.18 8.46 9.73
N ALA A 37 -5.87 8.65 8.60
CA ALA A 37 -6.38 7.55 7.80
C ALA A 37 -5.26 6.67 7.21
N LEU A 38 -4.16 7.29 6.74
CA LEU A 38 -3.02 6.55 6.18
C LEU A 38 -2.24 5.84 7.29
N ALA A 39 -2.07 6.47 8.44
CA ALA A 39 -1.45 5.85 9.60
C ALA A 39 -2.26 4.64 10.09
N HIS A 40 -3.59 4.78 10.18
CA HIS A 40 -4.47 3.67 10.56
C HIS A 40 -4.42 2.52 9.54
N TYR A 41 -4.45 2.84 8.25
CA TYR A 41 -4.32 1.84 7.18
C TYR A 41 -3.03 1.03 7.29
N GLY A 42 -1.89 1.67 7.55
CA GLY A 42 -0.62 0.99 7.80
C GLY A 42 -0.65 0.10 9.06
N ALA A 43 -1.23 0.60 10.15
CA ALA A 43 -1.36 -0.19 11.38
C ALA A 43 -2.20 -1.47 11.19
N VAL A 44 -3.30 -1.37 10.43
CA VAL A 44 -4.12 -2.54 10.08
C VAL A 44 -3.31 -3.53 9.24
N GLN A 45 -2.51 -3.06 8.29
CA GLN A 45 -1.64 -3.93 7.50
C GLN A 45 -0.64 -4.69 8.36
N ASP A 46 -0.01 -4.02 9.31
CA ASP A 46 0.94 -4.65 10.24
C ASP A 46 0.26 -5.71 11.12
N ILE A 47 -0.94 -5.44 11.64
CA ILE A 47 -1.71 -6.37 12.47
C ILE A 47 -2.01 -7.68 11.73
N TYR A 48 -2.42 -7.57 10.46
CA TYR A 48 -2.83 -8.73 9.66
C TYR A 48 -1.70 -9.30 8.79
N GLY A 49 -0.48 -8.78 8.90
CA GLY A 49 0.67 -9.19 8.09
C GLY A 49 0.49 -8.91 6.59
N ILE A 50 -0.38 -7.96 6.23
CA ILE A 50 -0.74 -7.66 4.85
C ILE A 50 0.35 -6.82 4.20
N ARG A 51 1.05 -7.40 3.22
CA ARG A 51 1.94 -6.64 2.34
C ARG A 51 1.14 -6.08 1.18
N SER A 52 0.56 -4.90 1.33
CA SER A 52 -0.30 -4.26 0.31
C SER A 52 0.34 -4.14 -1.07
N GLY A 53 1.65 -3.90 -1.13
CA GLY A 53 2.39 -3.91 -2.41
C GLY A 53 2.47 -5.29 -3.07
N ALA A 54 2.47 -6.37 -2.29
CA ALA A 54 2.44 -7.74 -2.82
C ALA A 54 1.02 -8.21 -3.14
N LEU A 55 0.02 -7.70 -2.41
CA LEU A 55 -1.39 -8.04 -2.56
C LEU A 55 -1.88 -7.82 -4.00
N TYR A 56 -1.41 -6.76 -4.66
CA TYR A 56 -1.83 -6.43 -6.03
C TYR A 56 -1.15 -7.25 -7.14
N TYR A 57 -0.02 -7.91 -6.84
CA TYR A 57 0.81 -8.49 -7.89
C TYR A 57 1.11 -9.97 -7.71
N ASN A 58 1.23 -10.46 -6.47
CA ASN A 58 1.77 -11.79 -6.20
C ASN A 58 1.00 -12.59 -5.15
N ASP A 59 0.10 -11.98 -4.38
CA ASP A 59 -0.58 -12.65 -3.25
C ASP A 59 -2.01 -13.11 -3.61
N VAL A 60 -2.08 -14.02 -4.59
CA VAL A 60 -3.34 -14.56 -5.12
C VAL A 60 -4.12 -15.34 -4.05
N ASP A 61 -3.44 -16.03 -3.15
CA ASP A 61 -4.08 -16.81 -2.09
C ASP A 61 -4.72 -15.90 -1.04
N ALA A 62 -4.04 -14.83 -0.64
CA ALA A 62 -4.59 -13.84 0.30
C ALA A 62 -5.82 -13.12 -0.28
N THR A 63 -5.79 -12.78 -1.57
CA THR A 63 -6.94 -12.14 -2.24
C THR A 63 -8.13 -13.10 -2.41
N GLN A 64 -7.90 -14.36 -2.77
CA GLN A 64 -8.96 -15.38 -2.81
C GLN A 64 -9.57 -15.64 -1.44
N ALA A 65 -8.76 -15.71 -0.38
CA ALA A 65 -9.27 -15.90 0.98
C ALA A 65 -10.17 -14.73 1.43
N ALA A 66 -9.79 -13.49 1.11
CA ALA A 66 -10.58 -12.30 1.41
C ALA A 66 -11.90 -12.25 0.63
N GLU A 67 -11.89 -12.61 -0.66
CA GLU A 67 -13.08 -12.72 -1.50
C GLU A 67 -14.05 -13.78 -0.94
N ASN A 68 -13.54 -14.97 -0.61
CA ASN A 68 -14.34 -16.05 -0.03
C ASN A 68 -14.95 -15.63 1.31
N ASN A 69 -14.19 -14.97 2.19
CA ASN A 69 -14.71 -14.47 3.47
C ASN A 69 -15.83 -13.42 3.27
N SER A 70 -15.67 -12.52 2.30
CA SER A 70 -16.68 -11.50 1.98
C SER A 70 -17.96 -12.15 1.45
N ARG A 71 -17.80 -13.14 0.57
CA ARG A 71 -18.90 -13.93 0.02
C ARG A 71 -19.63 -14.74 1.09
N ASP A 72 -18.88 -15.41 1.96
CA ASP A 72 -19.43 -16.24 3.04
C ASP A 72 -20.14 -15.38 4.08
N SER A 73 -19.58 -14.20 4.39
CA SER A 73 -20.26 -13.21 5.24
C SER A 73 -21.63 -12.89 4.67
N TRP A 74 -21.75 -12.57 3.38
CA TRP A 74 -23.07 -12.32 2.78
C TRP A 74 -23.97 -13.56 2.74
N ARG A 75 -23.40 -14.72 2.40
CA ARG A 75 -24.14 -15.99 2.23
C ARG A 75 -24.71 -16.52 3.54
N PHE A 76 -24.00 -16.32 4.64
CA PHE A 76 -24.36 -16.84 5.96
C PHE A 76 -24.78 -15.73 6.93
N THR A 77 -24.95 -14.49 6.46
CA THR A 77 -25.58 -13.43 7.27
C THR A 77 -27.00 -13.87 7.63
N PRO A 78 -27.35 -13.98 8.92
CA PRO A 78 -28.72 -14.29 9.32
C PRO A 78 -29.67 -13.20 8.83
N GLN A 79 -30.69 -13.53 8.03
CA GLN A 79 -31.61 -12.55 7.44
C GLN A 79 -32.72 -12.08 8.40
N GLY A 80 -32.42 -12.01 9.70
CA GLY A 80 -33.42 -11.75 10.73
C GLY A 80 -34.23 -13.01 11.09
N PRO A 81 -35.18 -12.91 12.04
CA PRO A 81 -35.94 -14.07 12.53
C PRO A 81 -36.70 -14.73 11.37
N GLU A 82 -36.64 -16.06 11.29
CA GLU A 82 -37.52 -16.82 10.41
C GLU A 82 -38.95 -16.42 10.75
N GLN A 83 -39.67 -15.81 9.80
CA GLN A 83 -41.12 -15.64 9.91
C GLN A 83 -41.76 -17.03 9.82
N GLY A 84 -41.72 -17.76 10.93
CA GLY A 84 -42.45 -19.00 11.16
C GLY A 84 -43.47 -18.77 12.26
N GLY A 85 -44.73 -18.59 11.85
CA GLY A 85 -45.91 -18.44 12.71
C GLY A 85 -47.14 -18.14 11.87
#